data_AF-A0A7C2L685-F1
#
_entry.id   AF-A0A7C2L685-F1
#
_cell.length_a   1.000
_cell.length_b   1.000
_cell.length_c   1.000
_cell.angle_alpha   90.00
_cell.angle_beta   90.00
_cell.angle_gamma   90.00
#
_symmetry.space_group_name_H-M   'P 1'
#
loop_
_entity.id
_entity.type
_entity.pdbx_description
1 polymer ?
#
loop_
_entity_poly.entity_id
_entity_poly.type
_entity_poly.pdbx_seq_one_letter_code
_entity_poly.pdbx_strand_id
1 'polypeptide(L)' 'MAERAPVLAYALRDRVAPVEVELEAYESGSRELLVELAAMDPWTRSREQAERPVERILKLPYHEEMRKHYK' A
#
# COMPACT_ATOMS: atom_id res chain seq x y z
N MET A 1 -2.28 -9.51 -30.47
CA MET A 1 -2.10 -8.48 -29.42
C MET A 1 -3.38 -8.27 -28.60
N ALA A 2 -4.56 -8.14 -29.20
CA ALA A 2 -5.83 -7.89 -28.49
C ALA A 2 -6.22 -8.96 -27.44
N GLU A 3 -5.90 -10.23 -27.70
CA GLU A 3 -6.31 -11.37 -26.84
C GLU A 3 -5.62 -11.40 -25.46
N ARG A 4 -4.49 -10.68 -25.29
CA ARG A 4 -3.73 -10.61 -24.03
C ARG A 4 -4.03 -9.37 -23.19
N ALA A 5 -4.81 -8.43 -23.71
CA ALA A 5 -5.12 -7.17 -23.04
C ALA A 5 -5.71 -7.37 -21.62
N PRO A 6 -6.60 -8.35 -21.36
CA PRO A 6 -7.13 -8.57 -20.02
C PRO A 6 -6.07 -9.05 -19.03
N VAL A 7 -5.21 -10.00 -19.44
CA VAL A 7 -4.14 -10.53 -18.59
C VAL A 7 -3.16 -9.43 -18.22
N LEU A 8 -2.79 -8.58 -19.17
CA LEU A 8 -1.92 -7.43 -18.91
C LEU A 8 -2.60 -6.42 -17.98
N ALA A 9 -3.87 -6.12 -18.17
CA ALA A 9 -4.61 -5.19 -17.30
C ALA A 9 -4.65 -5.68 -15.85
N TYR A 10 -4.92 -6.98 -15.63
CA TYR A 10 -4.87 -7.57 -14.28
C TYR A 10 -3.46 -7.56 -13.70
N ALA A 11 -2.44 -7.89 -14.49
CA ALA A 11 -1.05 -7.83 -14.01
C ALA A 11 -0.63 -6.41 -13.63
N LEU A 12 -1.00 -5.40 -14.40
CA LEU A 12 -0.73 -4.00 -14.08
C LEU A 12 -1.45 -3.58 -12.80
N ARG A 13 -2.73 -3.92 -12.65
CA ARG A 13 -3.53 -3.58 -11.47
C ARG A 13 -3.06 -4.30 -10.20
N ASP A 14 -2.82 -5.60 -10.28
CA ASP A 14 -2.60 -6.45 -9.10
C ASP A 14 -1.13 -6.55 -8.70
N ARG A 15 -0.20 -6.11 -9.56
CA ARG A 15 1.25 -6.27 -9.32
C ARG A 15 2.03 -4.99 -9.49
N VAL A 16 1.78 -4.21 -10.55
CA VAL A 16 2.55 -3.00 -10.81
C VAL A 16 2.07 -1.87 -9.92
N ALA A 17 0.76 -1.57 -9.91
CA ALA A 17 0.23 -0.47 -9.12
C ALA A 17 0.57 -0.54 -7.61
N PRO A 18 0.44 -1.69 -6.92
CA PRO A 18 0.81 -1.78 -5.51
C PRO A 18 2.31 -1.54 -5.28
N VAL A 19 3.18 -2.07 -6.15
CA VAL A 19 4.64 -1.90 -6.03
C VAL A 19 5.05 -0.45 -6.23
N GLU A 20 4.47 0.26 -7.19
CA GLU A 20 4.75 1.68 -7.39
C GLU A 20 4.35 2.50 -6.16
N VAL A 21 3.20 2.19 -5.54
CA VAL A 21 2.76 2.86 -4.30
C VAL A 21 3.62 2.49 -3.10
N GLU A 22 4.07 1.23 -2.99
CA GLU A 22 5.02 0.78 -1.96
C GLU A 22 6.34 1.56 -2.04
N LEU A 23 6.90 1.67 -3.25
CA LEU A 23 8.15 2.39 -3.49
C LEU A 23 7.99 3.87 -3.18
N GLU A 24 6.93 4.52 -3.67
CA GLU A 24 6.69 5.95 -3.41
C GLU A 24 6.44 6.20 -1.90
N ALA A 25 5.68 5.32 -1.23
CA ALA A 25 5.48 5.42 0.22
C ALA A 25 6.83 5.37 0.96
N TYR A 26 7.70 4.44 0.56
CA TYR A 26 9.03 4.31 1.14
C TYR A 26 9.94 5.50 0.81
N GLU A 27 9.96 5.99 -0.41
CA GLU A 27 10.85 7.10 -0.80
C GLU A 27 10.41 8.45 -0.20
N SER A 28 9.10 8.72 -0.22
CA SER A 28 8.54 9.97 0.32
C SER A 28 8.35 9.96 1.84
N GLY A 29 8.28 8.77 2.45
CA GLY A 29 7.87 8.61 3.84
C GLY A 29 6.39 8.95 4.06
N SER A 30 5.53 8.80 3.06
CA SER A 30 4.10 9.11 3.18
C SER A 30 3.34 8.00 3.90
N ARG A 31 2.78 8.30 5.08
CA ARG A 31 1.86 7.37 5.76
C ARG A 31 0.55 7.20 5.00
N GLU A 32 0.07 8.23 4.30
CA GLU A 32 -1.18 8.16 3.52
C GLU A 32 -1.05 7.11 2.40
N LEU A 33 0.10 7.03 1.73
CA LEU A 33 0.32 6.03 0.69
C LEU A 33 0.35 4.59 1.24
N LEU A 34 0.77 4.39 2.50
CA LEU A 34 0.62 3.08 3.17
C LEU A 34 -0.86 2.74 3.41
N VAL A 35 -1.69 3.74 3.72
CA VAL A 35 -3.14 3.54 3.88
C VAL A 35 -3.79 3.26 2.53
N GLU A 36 -3.40 3.97 1.47
CA GLU A 36 -3.87 3.71 0.11
C GLU A 36 -3.48 2.31 -0.35
N LEU A 37 -2.23 1.88 -0.11
CA LEU A 37 -1.77 0.52 -0.39
C LEU A 37 -2.63 -0.52 0.33
N ALA A 38 -2.92 -0.34 1.62
CA ALA A 38 -3.80 -1.23 2.36
C ALA A 38 -5.26 -1.20 1.86
N ALA A 39 -5.70 -0.08 1.27
CA ALA A 39 -7.01 0.05 0.65
C ALA A 39 -7.10 -0.62 -0.74
N MET A 40 -5.97 -0.92 -1.39
CA MET A 40 -5.94 -1.71 -2.63
C MET A 40 -6.27 -3.19 -2.39
N ASP A 41 -6.21 -3.66 -1.15
CA ASP A 41 -6.59 -5.02 -0.79
C ASP A 41 -8.10 -5.26 -1.06
N PRO A 42 -8.48 -6.30 -1.84
CA PRO A 42 -9.88 -6.60 -2.16
C PRO A 42 -10.80 -6.86 -0.95
N TRP A 43 -10.22 -7.18 0.21
CA TRP A 43 -10.91 -7.42 1.47
C TRP A 43 -11.04 -6.16 2.34
N THR A 44 -10.39 -5.06 1.97
CA THR A 44 -10.58 -3.77 2.62
C THR A 44 -11.91 -3.15 2.17
N ARG A 45 -12.81 -2.91 3.13
CA ARG A 45 -14.17 -2.39 2.88
C ARG A 45 -14.38 -0.95 3.35
N SER A 46 -13.42 -0.41 4.09
CA SER A 46 -13.45 0.97 4.57
C SER A 46 -12.04 1.53 4.74
N ARG A 47 -11.93 2.85 4.69
CA ARG A 47 -10.67 3.55 4.99
C ARG A 47 -10.17 3.25 6.41
N GLU A 48 -11.08 3.18 7.38
CA GLU A 48 -10.73 2.83 8.76
C GLU A 48 -10.09 1.43 8.86
N GLN A 49 -10.57 0.45 8.06
CA GLN A 49 -9.97 -0.88 8.01
C GLN A 49 -8.53 -0.84 7.46
N ALA A 50 -8.23 0.05 6.52
CA ALA A 50 -6.87 0.26 6.00
C ALA A 50 -5.95 0.99 7.01
N GLU A 51 -6.48 1.99 7.72
CA GLU A 51 -5.69 2.80 8.66
C GLU A 51 -5.25 2.00 9.91
N ARG A 52 -6.14 1.15 10.44
CA ARG A 52 -5.89 0.36 11.65
C ARG A 52 -4.61 -0.50 11.59
N PRO A 53 -4.35 -1.33 10.55
CA PRO A 53 -3.13 -2.13 10.48
C PRO A 53 -1.89 -1.25 10.33
N VAL A 54 -1.94 -0.18 9.52
CA VAL A 54 -0.82 0.76 9.34
C VAL A 54 -0.44 1.37 10.69
N GLU A 55 -1.41 1.90 11.43
CA GLU A 55 -1.18 2.48 12.75
C GLU A 55 -0.63 1.46 13.76
N ARG A 56 -1.20 0.25 13.79
CA ARG A 56 -0.76 -0.81 14.71
C ARG A 56 0.66 -1.26 14.43
N ILE A 57 1.02 -1.44 13.17
CA ILE A 57 2.37 -1.86 12.75
C ILE A 57 3.37 -0.76 13.10
N LEU A 58 3.07 0.49 12.76
CA LEU A 58 3.93 1.61 13.10
C LEU A 58 4.11 1.72 14.63
N LYS A 59 3.09 1.45 15.45
CA LYS A 59 3.19 1.50 16.92
C LYS A 59 3.95 0.34 17.59
N LEU A 60 4.41 -0.67 16.84
CA LEU A 60 5.19 -1.77 17.44
C LEU A 60 6.48 -1.25 18.10
N PRO A 61 6.88 -1.79 19.26
CA PRO A 61 7.97 -1.22 20.07
C PRO A 61 9.33 -1.20 19.33
N TYR A 62 9.54 -2.11 18.39
CA TYR A 62 10.75 -2.24 17.59
C TYR A 62 10.70 -1.50 16.23
N HIS A 63 9.62 -0.75 15.94
CA HIS A 63 9.45 0.03 14.70
C HIS A 63 9.69 1.54 14.90
N GLU A 64 10.61 1.91 15.79
CA GLU A 64 10.88 3.33 16.05
C GLU A 64 11.38 4.09 14.82
N GLU A 65 12.37 3.54 14.10
CA GLU A 65 12.90 4.18 12.88
C GLU A 65 11.84 4.24 11.78
N MET A 66 11.02 3.20 11.65
CA MET A 66 9.90 3.18 10.70
C MET A 66 8.88 4.28 11.03
N ARG A 67 8.53 4.50 12.31
CA ARG A 67 7.65 5.61 12.72
C ARG A 67 8.23 6.98 12.41
N LYS A 68 9.54 7.15 12.54
CA LYS A 68 10.20 8.42 12.23
C LYS A 68 10.20 8.71 10.74
N HIS A 69 10.31 7.65 9.94
CA HIS A 69 10.31 7.73 8.48
C HIS A 69 8.95 8.12 7.92
N TYR A 70 7.88 7.46 8.37
CA TYR A 70 6.52 7.71 7.88
C TYR A 70 5.81 8.84 8.63
N LYS A 71 5.53 9.95 7.92
CA LYS A 71 4.93 11.19 8.45
C LYS A 71 3.42 11.23 8.28
#